data_AF-A0A960QUG0-F1
#
_entry.id   AF-A0A960QUG0-F1
#
_cell.length_a   1.000
_cell.length_b   1.000
_cell.length_c   1.000
_cell.angle_alpha   90.00
_cell.angle_beta   90.00
_cell.angle_gamma   90.00
#
_symmetry.space_group_name_H-M   'P 1'
#
loop_
_entity.id
_entity.type
_entity.pdbx_description
1 polymer ?
#
loop_
_entity_poly.entity_id
_entity_poly.type
_entity_poly.pdbx_seq_one_letter_code
_entity_poly.pdbx_strand_id
1 'polypeptide(L)' 'KEFLIEQGYDPNYGARPMRRAVEKNLEDPLAEKLLRGDVRQGDTVKVIHEAEAKVLTFVPGERNDSGKEEPETAETKG' A
#
# COMPACT_ATOMS: atom_id res chain seq x y z
N LYS A 1 6.27 8.61 -9.29
CA LYS A 1 4.88 9.02 -9.56
C LYS A 1 4.44 8.61 -10.97
N GLU A 2 5.39 8.59 -11.89
CA GLU A 2 5.29 8.38 -13.34
C GLU A 2 4.73 7.00 -13.67
N PHE A 3 5.16 5.95 -12.97
CA PHE A 3 4.66 4.59 -13.16
C PHE A 3 3.13 4.47 -13.14
N LEU A 4 2.47 5.05 -12.13
CA LEU A 4 1.01 4.97 -12.03
C LEU A 4 0.30 5.77 -13.13
N ILE A 5 0.93 6.85 -13.60
CA ILE A 5 0.43 7.64 -14.73
C ILE A 5 0.53 6.82 -16.01
N GLU A 6 1.67 6.18 -16.25
CA GLU A 6 1.87 5.31 -17.40
C GLU A 6 0.90 4.12 -17.42
N GLN A 7 0.59 3.54 -16.26
CA GLN A 7 -0.36 2.42 -16.16
C GLN A 7 -1.84 2.86 -16.20
N GLY A 8 -2.14 4.12 -15.89
CA GLY A 8 -3.50 4.59 -15.61
C GLY A 8 -4.00 5.72 -16.50
N TYR A 9 -3.22 6.21 -17.45
CA TYR A 9 -3.65 7.30 -18.32
C TYR A 9 -4.33 6.78 -19.59
N ASP A 10 -5.63 7.06 -19.72
CA ASP A 10 -6.35 6.99 -21.00
C ASP A 10 -7.30 8.19 -21.13
N PRO A 11 -7.09 9.10 -22.10
CA PRO A 11 -7.89 10.30 -22.26
C PRO A 11 -9.36 10.02 -22.59
N ASN A 12 -9.67 8.86 -23.17
CA ASN A 12 -11.04 8.50 -23.52
C ASN A 12 -11.88 8.05 -22.32
N TYR A 13 -11.22 7.63 -21.22
CA TYR A 13 -11.88 7.03 -20.06
C TYR A 13 -11.77 7.90 -18.79
N GLY A 14 -11.22 9.11 -18.91
CA GLY A 14 -11.07 10.05 -17.80
C GLY A 14 -10.22 9.48 -16.67
N ALA A 15 -10.59 9.75 -15.41
CA ALA A 15 -9.81 9.31 -14.26
C ALA A 15 -9.94 7.81 -13.91
N ARG A 16 -10.79 7.05 -14.62
CA ARG A 16 -11.07 5.65 -14.28
C ARG A 16 -9.83 4.75 -14.35
N PRO A 17 -8.99 4.80 -15.40
CA PRO A 17 -7.83 3.94 -15.45
C PRO A 17 -6.77 4.38 -14.42
N MET A 18 -6.69 5.67 -14.08
CA MET A 18 -5.81 6.17 -13.00
C MET A 18 -6.22 5.60 -11.65
N ARG A 19 -7.52 5.65 -11.34
CA ARG A 19 -8.07 5.05 -10.13
C ARG A 19 -7.76 3.56 -10.09
N ARG A 20 -7.97 2.84 -11.21
CA ARG A 20 -7.71 1.41 -11.28
C ARG A 20 -6.22 1.07 -11.12
N ALA A 21 -5.33 1.90 -11.66
CA ALA A 21 -3.88 1.73 -11.50
C ALA A 21 -3.44 1.94 -10.06
N VAL A 22 -4.01 2.92 -9.34
CA VAL A 22 -3.77 3.13 -7.91
C VAL A 22 -4.29 1.96 -7.09
N GLU A 23 -5.55 1.55 -7.30
CA GLU A 23 -6.15 0.38 -6.62
C GLU A 23 -5.25 -0.86 -6.77
N LYS A 24 -4.97 -1.27 -8.02
CA LYS A 24 -4.27 -2.51 -8.32
C LYS A 24 -2.81 -2.53 -7.89
N ASN A 25 -2.07 -1.43 -8.09
CA ASN A 25 -0.61 -1.44 -7.92
C ASN A 25 -0.16 -0.86 -6.58
N LEU A 26 -1.03 -0.12 -5.89
CA LEU A 26 -0.70 0.52 -4.61
C LEU A 26 -1.61 0.03 -3.48
N GLU A 27 -2.93 0.12 -3.62
CA GLU A 27 -3.86 -0.19 -2.52
C GLU A 27 -3.94 -1.70 -2.24
N ASP A 28 -4.15 -2.53 -3.26
CA ASP A 28 -4.25 -3.99 -3.11
C ASP A 28 -2.97 -4.58 -2.46
N PRO A 29 -1.74 -4.28 -2.94
CA PRO A 29 -0.52 -4.83 -2.33
C PRO A 29 -0.25 -4.29 -0.92
N LEU A 30 -0.63 -3.05 -0.63
CA LEU A 30 -0.51 -2.48 0.71
C LEU A 30 -1.50 -3.14 1.68
N ALA A 31 -2.73 -3.40 1.23
CA ALA A 31 -3.73 -4.13 2.01
C ALA A 31 -3.24 -5.54 2.36
N GLU A 32 -2.65 -6.26 1.41
CA GLU A 32 -2.04 -7.57 1.69
C GLU A 32 -0.93 -7.50 2.75
N LYS A 33 -0.08 -6.46 2.71
CA LYS A 33 0.97 -6.26 3.71
C LYS A 33 0.42 -5.92 5.09
N LEU A 34 -0.65 -5.11 5.16
CA LEU A 34 -1.38 -4.85 6.40
C LEU A 34 -1.96 -6.15 6.98
N LEU A 35 -2.59 -6.98 6.14
CA LEU A 35 -3.16 -8.27 6.56
C LEU A 35 -2.09 -9.27 7.05
N ARG A 36 -0.89 -9.23 6.46
CA ARG A 36 0.26 -10.06 6.89
C ARG A 36 0.94 -9.53 8.15
N GLY A 37 0.68 -8.28 8.54
CA GLY A 37 1.35 -7.60 9.64
C GLY A 37 2.74 -7.04 9.31
N ASP A 38 3.12 -7.04 8.02
CA ASP A 38 4.37 -6.45 7.51
C ASP A 38 4.37 -4.92 7.62
N VAL A 39 3.16 -4.33 7.55
CA VAL A 39 2.88 -2.91 7.76
C VAL A 39 1.80 -2.84 8.82
N ARG A 40 1.90 -1.87 9.73
CA ARG A 40 0.91 -1.63 10.77
C ARG A 40 0.25 -0.27 10.59
N GLN A 41 -0.92 -0.12 11.21
CA GLN A 41 -1.59 1.16 11.27
C GLN A 41 -0.70 2.19 11.96
N GLY A 42 -0.57 3.38 11.35
CA GLY A 42 0.28 4.46 11.86
C GLY A 42 1.72 4.44 11.32
N ASP A 43 2.13 3.37 10.64
CA ASP A 43 3.44 3.32 10.00
C ASP A 43 3.51 4.35 8.85
N THR A 44 4.62 5.07 8.77
CA THR A 44 4.96 5.83 7.57
C THR A 44 5.64 4.88 6.59
N VAL A 45 4.99 4.59 5.47
CA VAL A 45 5.52 3.63 4.47
C VAL A 45 6.16 4.37 3.30
N LYS A 46 7.43 4.08 3.02
CA LYS A 46 8.10 4.54 1.81
C LYS A 46 7.78 3.58 0.66
N VAL A 47 7.28 4.14 -0.44
CA VAL A 47 6.97 3.38 -1.65
C VAL A 47 8.05 3.63 -2.70
N ILE A 48 8.62 2.55 -3.24
CA ILE A 48 9.69 2.58 -4.23
C ILE A 48 9.18 1.91 -5.51
N HIS A 49 9.45 2.52 -6.66
CA HIS A 49 9.16 1.91 -7.95
C HIS A 49 10.40 1.17 -8.46
N GLU A 50 10.27 -0.14 -8.67
CA GLU A 50 11.29 -0.96 -9.32
C GLU A 50 11.02 -1.00 -10.83
N ALA A 51 11.75 -0.16 -11.58
CA ALA A 51 11.46 0.10 -12.98
C ALA A 51 11.54 -1.13 -13.90
N GLU A 52 12.50 -2.03 -13.66
CA GLU A 52 12.66 -3.25 -14.47
C GLU A 52 11.51 -4.23 -14.25
N ALA A 53 11.13 -4.45 -12.99
CA ALA A 53 10.05 -5.35 -12.63
C ALA A 53 8.66 -4.71 -12.78
N LYS A 54 8.57 -3.39 -12.96
CA LYS A 54 7.32 -2.60 -13.06
C LYS A 54 6.39 -2.83 -11.87
N VAL A 55 6.96 -2.85 -10.67
CA VAL A 55 6.23 -3.05 -9.41
C VAL A 55 6.54 -1.96 -8.41
N LEU A 56 5.63 -1.79 -7.46
CA LEU A 56 5.84 -0.95 -6.28
C LEU A 56 6.24 -1.84 -5.10
N THR A 57 7.33 -1.48 -4.45
CA THR A 57 7.77 -2.08 -3.19
C THR A 57 7.58 -1.12 -2.03
N PHE A 58 7.32 -1.69 -0.86
CA PHE A 58 6.89 -0.96 0.34
C PHE A 58 7.90 -1.22 1.44
N VAL A 59 8.49 -0.15 1.95
CA VAL A 59 9.45 -0.17 3.04
C VAL A 59 8.82 0.57 4.22
N PRO A 60 8.38 -0.14 5.28
CA PRO A 60 7.89 0.51 6.48
C PRO A 60 9.03 1.34 7.10
N GLY A 61 8.75 2.61 7.38
CA GLY A 61 9.65 3.54 8.06
C GLY A 61 9.53 3.46 9.58
N GLU A 62 10.35 4.24 10.28
CA GLU A 62 10.33 4.30 11.74
C GLU A 62 9.00 4.87 12.25
N ARG A 63 8.47 4.26 13.31
CA ARG A 63 7.29 4.79 14.01
C ARG A 63 7.68 6.01 14.84
N ASN A 64 6.97 7.11 14.63
CA ASN A 64 6.86 8.14 15.67
C ASN A 64 5.81 7.63 16.68
N ASP A 65 6.26 6.89 17.69
CA ASP A 65 5.44 6.19 18.71
C ASP A 65 4.72 7.15 19.69
N SER A 66 4.00 8.16 19.18
CA SER A 66 3.04 8.95 19.97
C SER A 66 1.61 8.53 19.64
N GLY A 67 1.21 7.30 19.97
CA GLY A 67 -0.19 6.91 19.81
C GLY A 67 -0.52 5.41 19.91
N LYS A 68 -0.41 4.87 21.14
CA LYS A 68 -1.11 3.68 21.69
C LYS A 68 -0.98 2.35 20.94
N GLU A 69 -0.18 1.47 21.53
CA GLU A 69 -0.42 0.03 21.51
C GLU A 69 -1.81 -0.28 22.08
N GLU A 70 -2.63 -1.03 21.34
CA GLU A 70 -3.75 -1.82 21.84
C GLU A 70 -3.91 -3.05 20.90
N PRO A 71 -4.38 -4.20 21.41
CA PRO A 71 -3.52 -5.31 21.80
C PRO A 71 -3.59 -6.50 20.83
N GLU A 72 -2.66 -7.46 21.02
CA GLU A 72 -2.80 -8.83 20.55
C GLU A 72 -4.21 -9.35 20.87
N THR A 73 -5.00 -9.67 19.84
CA THR A 73 -6.22 -10.44 20.04
C THR A 73 -5.83 -11.86 20.43
N ALA A 74 -5.84 -12.13 21.74
CA ALA A 74 -5.85 -13.46 22.30
C ALA A 74 -7.09 -14.24 21.82
N GLU A 75 -6.88 -15.55 21.70
CA GLU A 75 -7.79 -16.61 21.31
C GLU A 75 -9.27 -16.44 21.72
N THR A 76 -10.19 -16.95 20.90
CA THR A 76 -11.38 -17.62 21.45
C THR A 76 -11.59 -18.93 20.71
N LYS A 77 -11.13 -20.01 21.35
CA LYS A 77 -11.65 -21.36 21.16
C LYS A 77 -13.09 -21.39 21.69
N GLY A 78 -14.01 -21.90 20.88
CA GLY A 78 -15.35 -22.35 21.26
C GLY A 78 -15.71 -23.55 20.41
#